data_AF-A0A7C6UJM1-F1
#
_entry.id   AF-A0A7C6UJM1-F1
#
_cell.length_a   1.000
_cell.length_b   1.000
_cell.length_c   1.000
_cell.angle_alpha   90.00
_cell.angle_beta   90.00
_cell.angle_gamma   90.00
#
_symmetry.space_group_name_H-M   'P 1'
#
loop_
_entity.id
_entity.type
_entity.pdbx_description
1 polymer ?
#
loop_
_entity_poly.entity_id
_entity_poly.type
_entity_poly.pdbx_seq_one_letter_code
_entity_poly.pdbx_strand_id
1 'polypeptide(L)'
;MYCPNCGSENKDDAQFCESCGTKLDAVGGDIGSSANISQSQPYYQKQDSEANKPSSILVVLGYIFAILGGLIGVVLGFILYSKDNHEAKTHGRNILIISAVVIVLGVLVSGYVVSMVTSDVYDTISSSSDSYSGDYSSTSSTSSTGGSVSLVISYSGEWSGAVSDSSGTRTIEGYGDKTINLGNIDGAVAANAQKSDGGSGVISISLKQNGKTLKTDSTTSKYGLAQVSTYLD
;
A
#
# COMPACT_ATOMS: atom_id res chain seq x y z
N MET A 1 33.71 -43.72 -19.26
CA MET A 1 35.00 -43.09 -18.89
C MET A 1 35.08 -42.84 -17.40
N TYR A 2 36.28 -42.87 -16.79
CA TYR A 2 36.45 -42.57 -15.37
C TYR A 2 36.81 -41.10 -15.16
N CYS A 3 36.20 -40.45 -14.17
CA CYS A 3 36.49 -39.06 -13.84
C CYS A 3 37.93 -38.93 -13.29
N PRO A 4 38.80 -38.07 -13.87
CA PRO A 4 40.17 -37.90 -13.39
C PRO A 4 40.26 -37.23 -12.02
N ASN A 5 39.19 -36.58 -11.57
CA ASN A 5 39.17 -35.86 -10.30
C ASN A 5 38.70 -36.74 -9.12
N CYS A 6 37.67 -37.57 -9.30
CA CYS A 6 37.09 -38.37 -8.21
C CYS A 6 37.09 -39.89 -8.44
N GLY A 7 37.46 -40.35 -9.65
CA GLY A 7 37.53 -41.77 -9.98
C GLY A 7 36.18 -42.45 -10.25
N SER A 8 35.05 -41.73 -10.25
CA SER A 8 33.75 -42.35 -10.53
C SER A 8 33.59 -42.70 -12.02
N GLU A 9 32.88 -43.79 -12.30
CA GLU A 9 32.52 -44.20 -13.67
C GLU A 9 31.40 -43.31 -14.21
N ASN A 10 31.56 -42.83 -15.44
CA ASN A 10 30.60 -41.98 -16.16
C ASN A 10 30.42 -42.50 -17.59
N LYS A 11 29.32 -42.12 -18.25
CA LYS A 11 29.11 -42.42 -19.68
C LYS A 11 30.20 -41.77 -20.54
N ASP A 12 30.54 -42.39 -21.67
CA ASP A 12 31.63 -41.91 -22.54
C ASP A 12 31.30 -40.58 -23.26
N ASP A 13 30.03 -40.20 -23.34
CA ASP A 13 29.54 -38.93 -23.89
C ASP A 13 29.22 -37.87 -22.82
N ALA A 14 29.39 -38.20 -21.53
CA ALA A 14 29.10 -37.30 -20.43
C ALA A 14 29.99 -36.06 -20.50
N GLN A 15 29.38 -34.88 -20.57
CA GLN A 15 30.12 -33.59 -20.56
C GLN A 15 30.56 -33.19 -19.14
N PHE A 16 29.94 -33.77 -18.11
CA PHE A 16 30.23 -33.51 -16.70
C PHE A 16 30.09 -34.80 -15.89
N CYS A 17 30.90 -34.94 -14.85
CA CYS A 17 30.87 -36.07 -13.94
C CYS A 17 29.58 -36.04 -13.09
N GLU A 18 28.79 -37.10 -13.12
CA GLU A 18 27.53 -37.20 -12.36
C GLU A 18 27.76 -37.19 -10.83
N SER A 19 28.93 -37.64 -10.37
CA SER A 19 29.27 -37.69 -8.94
C SER A 19 29.84 -36.39 -8.35
N CYS A 20 30.62 -35.60 -9.10
CA CYS A 20 31.32 -34.43 -8.56
C CYS A 20 31.20 -33.15 -9.39
N GLY A 21 30.52 -33.19 -10.54
CA GLY A 21 30.30 -32.04 -11.41
C GLY A 21 31.51 -31.58 -12.22
N THR A 22 32.66 -32.26 -12.12
CA THR A 22 33.86 -31.92 -12.92
C THR A 22 33.57 -32.12 -14.41
N LYS A 23 33.92 -31.14 -15.25
CA LYS A 23 33.74 -31.23 -16.70
C LYS A 23 34.62 -32.37 -17.25
N LEU A 24 33.99 -33.24 -18.02
CA LEU A 24 34.63 -34.35 -18.69
C LEU A 24 34.69 -33.96 -20.17
N ASP A 25 35.87 -33.59 -20.65
CA ASP A 25 36.01 -33.22 -22.05
C ASP A 25 35.93 -34.49 -22.89
N ALA A 26 34.90 -34.56 -23.76
CA ALA A 26 34.68 -35.68 -24.64
C ALA A 26 35.81 -35.75 -25.70
N VAL A 27 36.81 -36.58 -25.43
CA VAL A 27 37.88 -36.86 -26.39
C VAL A 27 37.39 -37.94 -27.37
N GLY A 28 36.72 -37.51 -28.44
CA GLY A 28 36.87 -38.17 -29.74
C GLY A 28 38.23 -37.78 -30.32
N GLY A 29 38.96 -38.74 -30.93
CA GLY A 29 40.35 -38.61 -31.38
C GLY A 29 40.69 -37.30 -32.10
N ASP A 30 41.92 -36.81 -32.03
CA ASP A 30 43.07 -37.46 -32.68
C ASP A 30 44.41 -37.12 -32.01
N ILE A 31 45.36 -38.06 -32.10
CA ILE A 31 46.77 -37.91 -31.70
C ILE A 31 47.52 -37.14 -32.78
N GLY A 32 48.27 -36.09 -32.40
CA GLY A 32 49.26 -35.45 -33.25
C GLY A 32 50.09 -34.39 -32.52
N SER A 33 51.29 -34.77 -32.08
CA SER A 33 52.35 -33.89 -31.58
C SER A 33 52.62 -32.68 -32.48
N SER A 34 52.85 -31.51 -31.90
CA SER A 34 54.19 -30.90 -31.89
C SER A 34 54.22 -29.56 -31.15
N ALA A 35 55.37 -29.35 -30.53
CA ALA A 35 55.77 -28.16 -29.80
C ALA A 35 55.60 -26.84 -30.58
N ASN A 36 55.23 -25.79 -29.85
CA ASN A 36 55.90 -24.51 -30.02
C ASN A 36 55.94 -23.71 -28.71
N ILE A 37 57.17 -23.35 -28.35
CA ILE A 37 57.55 -22.39 -27.30
C ILE A 37 57.33 -20.97 -27.85
N SER A 38 57.02 -20.04 -26.95
CA SER A 38 56.85 -18.58 -27.16
C SER A 38 55.42 -18.19 -27.56
N GLN A 39 54.73 -17.33 -26.81
CA GLN A 39 55.22 -16.04 -26.40
C GLN A 39 54.45 -15.57 -25.16
N SER A 40 55.19 -15.21 -24.12
CA SER A 40 54.70 -14.49 -22.95
C SER A 40 54.04 -13.18 -23.39
N GLN A 41 52.75 -13.06 -23.16
CA GLN A 41 52.08 -11.77 -22.93
C GLN A 41 51.57 -11.82 -21.49
N PRO A 42 51.78 -10.77 -20.67
CA PRO A 42 51.07 -10.67 -19.41
C PRO A 42 49.61 -10.44 -19.80
N TYR A 43 48.84 -11.52 -19.91
CA TYR A 43 47.40 -11.42 -19.98
C TYR A 43 46.97 -10.88 -18.63
N TYR A 44 46.77 -9.56 -18.60
CA TYR A 44 46.10 -8.84 -17.55
C TYR A 44 44.79 -9.59 -17.33
N GLN A 45 44.73 -10.41 -16.28
CA GLN A 45 43.51 -11.03 -15.83
C GLN A 45 42.63 -9.86 -15.40
N LYS A 46 41.80 -9.37 -16.33
CA LYS A 46 40.77 -8.40 -16.01
C LYS A 46 39.76 -9.18 -15.20
N GLN A 47 40.04 -9.18 -13.90
CA GLN A 47 39.17 -9.59 -12.82
C GLN A 47 37.76 -9.21 -13.19
N ASP A 48 36.92 -10.22 -13.13
CA ASP A 48 35.61 -10.29 -13.72
C ASP A 48 34.85 -9.01 -13.40
N SER A 49 34.54 -8.24 -14.45
CA SER A 49 33.60 -7.15 -14.32
C SER A 49 32.20 -7.74 -14.22
N GLU A 50 31.93 -8.45 -13.12
CA GLU A 50 30.60 -8.74 -12.57
C GLU A 50 29.86 -7.44 -12.18
N ALA A 51 30.47 -6.26 -12.34
CA ALA A 51 29.90 -4.98 -11.97
C ALA A 51 29.05 -4.27 -13.06
N ASN A 52 29.00 -4.76 -14.31
CA ASN A 52 28.40 -4.01 -15.44
C ASN A 52 27.14 -4.62 -16.06
N LYS A 53 26.68 -5.78 -15.59
CA LYS A 53 25.36 -6.29 -15.99
C LYS A 53 24.30 -5.60 -15.12
N PRO A 54 23.21 -5.07 -15.70
CA PRO A 54 22.14 -4.51 -14.89
C PRO A 54 21.64 -5.63 -13.98
N SER A 55 21.61 -5.38 -12.66
CA SER A 55 21.05 -6.33 -11.71
C SER A 55 19.62 -6.62 -12.15
N SER A 56 19.36 -7.86 -12.60
CA SER A 56 18.05 -8.28 -13.10
C SER A 56 16.95 -8.01 -12.08
N ILE A 57 17.30 -8.05 -10.79
CA ILE A 57 16.44 -7.70 -9.66
C ILE A 57 15.98 -6.24 -9.73
N LEU A 58 16.88 -5.29 -10.01
CA LEU A 58 16.53 -3.86 -10.11
C LEU A 58 15.61 -3.58 -11.30
N VAL A 59 15.78 -4.29 -12.40
CA VAL A 59 14.90 -4.18 -13.57
C VAL A 59 13.51 -4.68 -13.23
N VAL A 60 13.39 -5.88 -12.63
CA VAL A 60 12.12 -6.46 -12.23
C VAL A 60 11.39 -5.59 -11.21
N LEU A 61 12.09 -5.11 -10.17
CA LEU A 61 11.51 -4.19 -9.19
C LEU A 61 11.02 -2.90 -9.85
N GLY A 62 11.78 -2.35 -10.80
CA GLY A 62 11.38 -1.16 -11.55
C GLY A 62 10.03 -1.33 -12.26
N TYR A 63 9.80 -2.47 -12.93
CA TYR A 63 8.51 -2.75 -13.57
C TYR A 63 7.37 -2.94 -12.58
N ILE A 64 7.61 -3.61 -11.46
CA ILE A 64 6.60 -3.81 -10.40
C ILE A 64 6.15 -2.45 -9.85
N PHE A 65 7.09 -1.56 -9.51
CA PHE A 65 6.75 -0.23 -9.00
C PHE A 65 6.18 0.71 -10.06
N ALA A 66 6.48 0.51 -11.35
CA ALA A 66 5.85 1.26 -12.44
C ALA A 66 4.36 0.92 -12.59
N ILE A 67 3.97 -0.34 -12.37
CA ILE A 67 2.57 -0.81 -12.47
C ILE A 67 1.78 -0.45 -11.22
N LEU A 68 2.36 -0.63 -10.02
CA LEU A 68 1.69 -0.33 -8.75
C LEU A 68 1.46 1.18 -8.52
N GLY A 69 2.12 2.03 -9.32
CA GLY A 69 1.96 3.48 -9.27
C GLY A 69 2.75 4.10 -8.12
N GLY A 70 3.56 5.11 -8.46
CA GLY A 70 4.31 5.88 -7.49
C GLY A 70 5.58 6.50 -8.05
N LEU A 71 6.10 7.51 -7.34
CA LEU A 71 7.35 8.20 -7.71
C LEU A 71 8.55 7.25 -7.74
N ILE A 72 8.48 6.15 -6.99
CA ILE A 72 9.55 5.14 -6.87
C ILE A 72 9.84 4.47 -8.23
N GLY A 73 8.81 4.14 -9.02
CA GLY A 73 8.98 3.58 -10.36
C GLY A 73 9.67 4.54 -11.32
N VAL A 74 9.34 5.83 -11.22
CA VAL A 74 9.98 6.90 -12.00
C VAL A 74 11.46 7.06 -11.63
N VAL A 75 11.77 7.06 -10.32
CA VAL A 75 13.15 7.17 -9.83
C VAL A 75 14.00 5.98 -10.28
N LEU A 76 13.51 4.75 -10.15
CA LEU A 76 14.23 3.56 -10.61
C LEU A 76 14.40 3.53 -12.15
N GLY A 77 13.36 3.94 -12.88
CA GLY A 77 13.43 4.09 -14.34
C GLY A 77 14.49 5.10 -14.76
N PHE A 78 14.58 6.25 -14.07
CA PHE A 78 15.57 7.28 -14.32
C PHE A 78 17.00 6.83 -13.97
N ILE A 79 17.19 6.13 -12.85
CA ILE A 79 18.48 5.55 -12.45
C ILE A 79 18.97 4.55 -13.50
N LEU A 80 18.10 3.67 -14.00
CA LEU A 80 18.45 2.71 -15.05
C LEU A 80 18.71 3.38 -16.40
N TYR A 81 17.96 4.45 -16.73
CA TYR A 81 18.16 5.22 -17.95
C TYR A 81 19.49 6.00 -17.95
N SER A 82 19.97 6.40 -16.77
CA SER A 82 21.22 7.15 -16.61
C SER A 82 22.49 6.28 -16.67
N LYS A 83 22.36 4.94 -16.71
CA LYS A 83 23.52 4.03 -16.82
C LYS A 83 24.02 3.94 -18.26
N ASP A 84 25.34 3.88 -18.46
CA ASP A 84 25.97 3.74 -19.79
C ASP A 84 25.82 2.37 -20.47
N ASN A 85 25.05 1.46 -19.87
CA ASN A 85 24.74 0.17 -20.47
C ASN A 85 23.48 0.28 -21.36
N HIS A 86 23.61 -0.04 -22.65
CA HIS A 86 22.52 0.00 -23.63
C HIS A 86 21.29 -0.85 -23.23
N GLU A 87 21.51 -2.00 -22.58
CA GLU A 87 20.42 -2.85 -22.06
C GLU A 87 19.66 -2.14 -20.94
N ALA A 88 20.38 -1.53 -20.00
CA ALA A 88 19.79 -0.78 -18.89
C ALA A 88 19.02 0.45 -19.38
N LYS A 89 19.55 1.18 -20.38
CA LYS A 89 18.86 2.35 -20.97
C LYS A 89 17.53 1.96 -21.62
N THR A 90 17.49 0.81 -22.29
CA THR A 90 16.28 0.33 -22.97
C THR A 90 15.18 -0.01 -21.95
N HIS A 91 15.54 -0.72 -20.88
CA HIS A 91 14.60 -1.01 -19.79
C HIS A 91 14.18 0.24 -19.03
N GLY A 92 15.12 1.15 -18.72
CA GLY A 92 14.83 2.42 -18.07
C GLY A 92 13.84 3.26 -18.86
N ARG A 93 14.03 3.38 -20.19
CA ARG A 93 13.08 4.09 -21.07
C ARG A 93 11.69 3.47 -21.03
N ASN A 94 11.59 2.14 -21.10
CA ASN A 94 10.29 1.45 -21.08
C ASN A 94 9.59 1.61 -19.72
N ILE A 95 10.33 1.50 -18.61
CA ILE A 95 9.81 1.71 -17.25
C ILE A 95 9.28 3.14 -17.07
N LEU A 96 9.98 4.15 -17.61
CA LEU A 96 9.53 5.54 -17.57
C LEU A 96 8.25 5.76 -18.38
N ILE A 97 8.15 5.18 -19.58
CA ILE A 97 6.92 5.28 -20.41
C ILE A 97 5.73 4.64 -19.68
N ILE A 98 5.89 3.42 -19.15
CA ILE A 98 4.83 2.72 -18.42
C ILE A 98 4.40 3.54 -17.20
N SER A 99 5.36 4.05 -16.42
CA SER A 99 5.07 4.87 -15.23
C SER A 99 4.28 6.13 -15.59
N ALA A 100 4.66 6.81 -16.69
CA ALA A 100 3.94 8.00 -17.15
C ALA A 100 2.50 7.69 -17.57
N VAL A 101 2.29 6.59 -18.31
CA VAL A 101 0.95 6.15 -18.72
C VAL A 101 0.09 5.81 -17.51
N VAL A 102 0.62 5.05 -16.54
CA VAL A 102 -0.10 4.69 -15.31
C VAL A 102 -0.44 5.92 -14.47
N ILE A 103 0.46 6.90 -14.36
CA ILE A 103 0.20 8.16 -13.65
C ILE A 103 -0.92 8.94 -14.34
N VAL A 104 -0.88 9.08 -15.68
CA VAL A 104 -1.92 9.79 -16.43
C VAL A 104 -3.27 9.10 -16.26
N LEU A 105 -3.34 7.77 -16.41
CA LEU A 105 -4.56 7.00 -16.19
C LEU A 105 -5.05 7.15 -14.74
N GLY A 106 -4.15 7.13 -13.76
CA GLY A 106 -4.49 7.35 -12.36
C GLY A 106 -5.06 8.75 -12.09
N VAL A 107 -4.50 9.80 -12.71
CA VAL A 107 -5.03 11.17 -12.61
C VAL A 107 -6.40 11.29 -13.28
N LEU A 108 -6.59 10.66 -14.44
CA LEU A 108 -7.89 10.65 -15.13
C LEU A 108 -8.95 9.91 -14.31
N VAL A 109 -8.61 8.74 -13.75
CA VAL A 109 -9.53 7.96 -12.90
C VAL A 109 -9.81 8.67 -11.58
N SER A 110 -8.79 9.22 -10.91
CA SER A 110 -8.99 9.98 -9.67
C SER A 110 -9.80 11.25 -9.91
N GLY A 111 -9.54 11.98 -11.00
CA GLY A 111 -10.35 13.13 -11.41
C GLY A 111 -11.81 12.75 -11.70
N TYR A 112 -12.03 11.60 -12.34
CA TYR A 112 -13.36 11.07 -12.58
C TYR A 112 -14.09 10.67 -11.27
N VAL A 113 -13.39 10.01 -10.35
CA VAL A 113 -13.94 9.63 -9.03
C VAL A 113 -14.26 10.87 -8.20
N VAL A 114 -13.39 11.88 -8.17
CA VAL A 114 -13.66 13.16 -7.49
C VAL A 114 -14.87 13.84 -8.11
N SER A 115 -15.01 13.82 -9.45
CA SER A 115 -16.18 14.38 -10.13
C SER A 115 -17.50 13.69 -9.77
N MET A 116 -17.50 12.36 -9.54
CA MET A 116 -18.68 11.65 -9.05
C MET A 116 -19.03 12.08 -7.62
N VAL A 117 -18.04 12.20 -6.73
CA VAL A 117 -18.26 12.61 -5.33
C VAL A 117 -18.74 14.06 -5.22
N THR A 118 -18.26 14.97 -6.06
CA THR A 118 -18.70 16.38 -6.03
C THR A 118 -20.10 16.59 -6.62
N SER A 119 -20.59 15.65 -7.43
CA SER A 119 -21.94 15.73 -8.00
C SER A 119 -23.02 15.57 -6.92
N ASP A 120 -22.74 14.81 -5.84
CA ASP A 120 -23.63 14.70 -4.67
C ASP A 120 -23.57 15.93 -3.74
N VAL A 121 -22.52 16.75 -3.84
CA VAL A 121 -22.33 17.95 -3.00
C VAL A 121 -22.89 19.22 -3.66
N TYR A 122 -22.90 19.30 -4.99
CA TYR A 122 -23.36 20.52 -5.69
C TYR A 122 -24.87 20.76 -5.61
N ASP A 123 -25.69 19.73 -5.37
CA ASP A 123 -27.13 19.91 -5.13
C ASP A 123 -27.45 20.46 -3.73
N THR A 124 -26.47 20.54 -2.82
CA THR A 124 -26.69 21.08 -1.46
C THR A 124 -26.36 22.58 -1.34
N ILE A 125 -25.74 23.20 -2.35
CA ILE A 125 -25.31 24.62 -2.28
C ILE A 125 -26.30 25.57 -2.98
N SER A 126 -27.23 25.08 -3.80
CA SER A 126 -28.16 25.95 -4.55
C SER A 126 -29.44 26.35 -3.79
N SER A 127 -29.42 26.40 -2.45
CA SER A 127 -30.57 26.86 -1.67
C SER A 127 -30.15 27.54 -0.37
N SER A 128 -29.49 28.70 -0.45
CA SER A 128 -29.42 29.65 0.67
C SER A 128 -29.01 31.07 0.22
N SER A 129 -29.92 31.71 -0.51
CA SER A 129 -30.19 33.15 -0.46
C SER A 129 -31.68 33.23 -0.10
N ASP A 130 -32.21 33.89 0.91
CA ASP A 130 -31.91 35.11 1.66
C ASP A 130 -32.38 34.87 3.12
N SER A 131 -32.20 35.67 4.17
CA SER A 131 -32.09 37.11 4.32
C SER A 131 -31.67 37.41 5.77
N TYR A 132 -30.85 38.45 5.94
CA TYR A 132 -30.52 39.04 7.23
C TYR A 132 -31.72 39.84 7.75
N SER A 133 -32.20 39.55 8.95
CA SER A 133 -33.05 40.43 9.75
C SER A 133 -32.76 40.19 11.22
N GLY A 134 -32.50 41.28 11.92
CA GLY A 134 -31.81 41.31 13.20
C GLY A 134 -32.58 40.81 14.41
N ASP A 135 -31.78 40.59 15.45
CA ASP A 135 -32.04 40.71 16.88
C ASP A 135 -33.43 40.32 17.39
N TYR A 136 -33.48 39.15 18.02
CA TYR A 136 -34.07 39.04 19.35
C TYR A 136 -33.26 38.04 20.18
N SER A 137 -32.56 38.55 21.19
CA SER A 137 -32.11 37.76 22.32
C SER A 137 -33.34 37.17 23.00
N SER A 138 -33.58 35.88 22.77
CA SER A 138 -34.57 35.11 23.51
C SER A 138 -33.92 33.80 23.92
N THR A 139 -33.52 33.74 25.19
CA THR A 139 -33.36 32.52 25.95
C THR A 139 -34.68 31.74 25.85
N SER A 140 -34.76 30.83 24.89
CA SER A 140 -35.85 29.87 24.80
C SER A 140 -35.26 28.48 24.88
N SER A 141 -35.17 28.01 26.12
CA SER A 141 -35.23 26.59 26.50
C SER A 141 -36.48 25.99 25.86
N THR A 142 -36.35 25.61 24.60
CA THR A 142 -37.34 24.81 23.91
C THR A 142 -36.95 23.38 24.22
N SER A 143 -37.71 22.78 25.12
CA SER A 143 -37.72 21.35 25.38
C SER A 143 -38.01 20.62 24.07
N SER A 144 -36.96 20.33 23.31
CA SER A 144 -37.00 19.32 22.26
C SER A 144 -37.24 18.00 22.96
N THR A 145 -38.39 17.38 22.69
CA THR A 145 -38.81 16.12 23.29
C THR A 145 -37.82 14.98 23.02
N GLY A 146 -36.93 15.14 22.04
CA GLY A 146 -35.71 14.34 21.84
C GLY A 146 -34.50 14.97 22.55
N GLY A 147 -33.90 14.23 23.47
CA GLY A 147 -32.67 14.62 24.15
C GLY A 147 -31.45 14.67 23.23
N SER A 148 -30.45 15.48 23.58
CA SER A 148 -29.17 15.52 22.86
C SER A 148 -28.46 14.16 22.98
N VAL A 149 -28.02 13.66 21.83
CA VAL A 149 -27.34 12.38 21.65
C VAL A 149 -25.84 12.62 21.64
N SER A 150 -25.11 11.74 22.30
CA SER A 150 -23.65 11.77 22.38
C SER A 150 -23.09 10.38 22.13
N LEU A 151 -21.99 10.34 21.38
CA LEU A 151 -21.18 9.14 21.18
C LEU A 151 -19.99 9.21 22.14
N VAL A 152 -19.86 8.20 22.99
CA VAL A 152 -18.74 8.08 23.94
C VAL A 152 -17.87 6.93 23.49
N ILE A 153 -16.59 7.22 23.27
CA ILE A 153 -15.58 6.23 22.93
C ILE A 153 -14.60 6.20 24.09
N SER A 154 -14.34 5.02 24.62
CA SER A 154 -13.35 4.81 25.67
C SER A 154 -12.28 3.85 25.17
N TYR A 155 -11.05 4.37 25.11
CA TYR A 155 -9.86 3.62 24.71
C TYR A 155 -8.63 4.41 25.13
N SER A 156 -7.56 3.74 25.59
CA SER A 156 -6.33 4.42 26.01
C SER A 156 -5.41 4.81 24.85
N GLY A 157 -5.71 4.39 23.62
CA GLY A 157 -4.83 4.49 22.46
C GLY A 157 -5.45 5.26 21.29
N GLU A 158 -4.84 5.14 20.12
CA GLU A 158 -5.33 5.75 18.87
C GLU A 158 -6.46 4.93 18.25
N TRP A 159 -7.47 5.61 17.73
CA TRP A 159 -8.60 4.98 17.07
C TRP A 159 -9.17 5.86 15.95
N SER A 160 -9.83 5.20 14.99
CA SER A 160 -10.58 5.83 13.90
C SER A 160 -11.93 5.14 13.70
N GLY A 161 -12.87 5.81 13.05
CA GLY A 161 -14.20 5.27 12.80
C GLY A 161 -15.08 6.21 12.00
N ALA A 162 -16.37 5.92 11.97
CA ALA A 162 -17.36 6.73 11.30
C ALA A 162 -18.66 6.80 12.11
N VAL A 163 -19.40 7.88 11.92
CA VAL A 163 -20.77 8.07 12.41
C VAL A 163 -21.66 8.34 11.21
N SER A 164 -22.79 7.65 11.16
CA SER A 164 -23.84 7.82 10.17
C SER A 164 -25.14 8.18 10.88
N ASP A 165 -25.74 9.30 10.50
CA ASP A 165 -27.04 9.77 10.96
C ASP A 165 -27.83 10.38 9.78
N SER A 166 -28.96 11.05 10.05
CA SER A 166 -29.78 11.67 9.02
C SER A 166 -29.09 12.80 8.23
N SER A 167 -27.99 13.35 8.73
CA SER A 167 -27.16 14.35 8.03
C SER A 167 -26.10 13.72 7.11
N GLY A 168 -25.97 12.38 7.11
CA GLY A 168 -25.01 11.65 6.30
C GLY A 168 -23.95 10.93 7.14
N THR A 169 -22.86 10.51 6.49
CA THR A 169 -21.75 9.81 7.14
C THR A 169 -20.53 10.71 7.25
N ARG A 170 -19.92 10.75 8.44
CA ARG A 170 -18.68 11.49 8.71
C ARG A 170 -17.65 10.62 9.41
N THR A 171 -16.39 10.79 9.04
CA THR A 171 -15.25 10.12 9.70
C THR A 171 -14.98 10.77 11.05
N ILE A 172 -14.57 9.95 12.02
CA ILE A 172 -14.15 10.38 13.35
C ILE A 172 -12.83 9.70 13.70
N GLU A 173 -11.99 10.40 14.45
CA GLU A 173 -10.71 9.87 14.93
C GLU A 173 -10.31 10.53 16.25
N GLY A 174 -9.41 9.88 16.97
CA GLY A 174 -8.92 10.41 18.24
C GLY A 174 -7.89 9.52 18.91
N TYR A 175 -7.39 10.04 20.03
CA TYR A 175 -6.56 9.35 21.00
C TYR A 175 -7.23 9.45 22.36
N GLY A 176 -7.21 8.38 23.14
CA GLY A 176 -7.81 8.39 24.47
C GLY A 176 -9.35 8.32 24.42
N ASP A 177 -9.94 8.53 25.60
CA ASP A 177 -11.38 8.65 25.75
C ASP A 177 -11.88 9.94 25.07
N LYS A 178 -12.99 9.85 24.32
CA LYS A 178 -13.59 10.99 23.62
C LYS A 178 -15.11 10.93 23.68
N THR A 179 -15.72 12.09 23.86
CA THR A 179 -17.17 12.26 23.71
C THR A 179 -17.44 13.19 22.54
N ILE A 180 -18.28 12.75 21.61
CA ILE A 180 -18.70 13.50 20.43
C ILE A 180 -20.18 13.81 20.60
N ASN A 181 -20.52 15.10 20.62
CA ASN A 181 -21.91 15.53 20.65
C ASN A 181 -22.49 15.43 19.23
N LEU A 182 -23.57 14.67 19.07
CA LEU A 182 -24.24 14.48 17.78
C LEU A 182 -25.47 15.39 17.63
N GLY A 183 -25.79 16.20 18.63
CA GLY A 183 -26.96 17.07 18.64
C GLY A 183 -28.25 16.30 18.87
N ASN A 184 -29.34 16.83 18.33
CA ASN A 184 -30.64 16.16 18.33
C ASN A 184 -30.74 15.33 17.06
N ILE A 185 -30.85 14.02 17.20
CA ILE A 185 -31.02 13.09 16.09
C ILE A 185 -32.46 12.56 16.14
N ASP A 186 -33.13 12.61 15.01
CA ASP A 186 -34.37 11.91 14.73
C ASP A 186 -34.07 10.83 13.67
N GLY A 187 -34.45 9.58 13.96
CA GLY A 187 -34.22 8.43 13.10
C GLY A 187 -33.01 7.56 13.45
N ALA A 188 -32.47 6.88 12.43
CA ALA A 188 -31.40 5.90 12.60
C ALA A 188 -30.04 6.57 12.83
N VAL A 189 -29.31 6.07 13.83
CA VAL A 189 -27.90 6.43 14.09
C VAL A 189 -27.06 5.17 14.20
N ALA A 190 -25.90 5.17 13.56
CA ALA A 190 -24.90 4.13 13.65
C ALA A 190 -23.50 4.73 13.81
N ALA A 191 -22.66 4.07 14.59
CA ALA A 191 -21.28 4.48 14.77
C ALA A 191 -20.37 3.28 14.98
N ASN A 192 -19.11 3.41 14.58
CA ASN A 192 -18.07 2.43 14.87
C ASN A 192 -16.78 3.10 15.34
N ALA A 193 -15.94 2.32 16.00
CA ALA A 193 -14.60 2.72 16.37
C ALA A 193 -13.65 1.51 16.29
N GLN A 194 -12.52 1.71 15.62
CA GLN A 194 -11.46 0.73 15.43
C GLN A 194 -10.15 1.24 16.01
N LYS A 195 -9.44 0.38 16.72
CA LYS A 195 -8.08 0.69 17.20
C LYS A 195 -7.12 0.84 16.03
N SER A 196 -6.32 1.90 16.04
CA SER A 196 -5.29 2.17 15.02
C SER A 196 -3.89 1.68 15.42
N ASP A 197 -3.66 1.43 16.71
CA ASP A 197 -2.34 1.16 17.29
C ASP A 197 -2.07 -0.33 17.59
N GLY A 198 -3.08 -1.19 17.43
CA GLY A 198 -2.98 -2.62 17.74
C GLY A 198 -2.87 -2.94 19.23
N GLY A 199 -3.27 -2.02 20.12
CA GLY A 199 -3.22 -2.23 21.56
C GLY A 199 -4.21 -3.29 22.05
N SER A 200 -3.84 -3.98 23.15
CA SER A 200 -4.64 -5.05 23.77
C SER A 200 -5.73 -4.54 24.72
N GLY A 201 -5.73 -3.26 25.07
CA GLY A 201 -6.77 -2.64 25.91
C GLY A 201 -8.17 -2.73 25.29
N VAL A 202 -9.22 -2.59 26.09
CA VAL A 202 -10.61 -2.63 25.58
C VAL A 202 -10.91 -1.32 24.85
N ILE A 203 -11.37 -1.39 23.60
CA ILE A 203 -12.07 -0.27 22.96
C ILE A 203 -13.57 -0.46 23.20
N SER A 204 -14.23 0.59 23.68
CA SER A 204 -15.67 0.62 23.94
C SER A 204 -16.31 1.81 23.25
N ILE A 205 -17.48 1.61 22.67
CA ILE A 205 -18.27 2.65 22.02
C ILE A 205 -19.70 2.62 22.58
N SER A 206 -20.22 3.78 22.97
CA SER A 206 -21.55 3.93 23.58
C SER A 206 -22.32 5.09 22.99
N LEU A 207 -23.56 4.85 22.59
CA LEU A 207 -24.54 5.90 22.30
C LEU A 207 -25.28 6.25 23.58
N LYS A 208 -25.31 7.54 23.94
CA LYS A 208 -26.01 8.07 25.10
C LYS A 208 -26.96 9.19 24.71
N GLN A 209 -28.12 9.24 25.35
CA GLN A 209 -29.08 10.35 25.21
C GLN A 209 -29.45 10.85 26.59
N ASN A 210 -29.34 12.16 26.83
CA ASN A 210 -29.56 12.78 28.15
C ASN A 210 -28.79 12.08 29.30
N GLY A 211 -27.57 11.63 29.04
CA GLY A 211 -26.74 10.90 30.01
C GLY A 211 -27.09 9.42 30.20
N LYS A 212 -28.22 8.93 29.66
CA LYS A 212 -28.57 7.50 29.69
C LYS A 212 -27.91 6.76 28.53
N THR A 213 -27.24 5.65 28.82
CA THR A 213 -26.71 4.76 27.79
C THR A 213 -27.84 4.03 27.07
N LEU A 214 -27.88 4.15 25.75
CA LEU A 214 -28.85 3.48 24.88
C LEU A 214 -28.29 2.15 24.37
N LYS A 215 -27.07 2.19 23.82
CA LYS A 215 -26.34 1.03 23.29
C LYS A 215 -24.87 1.15 23.58
N THR A 216 -24.23 0.01 23.79
CA THR A 216 -22.78 -0.12 23.97
C THR A 216 -22.30 -1.38 23.27
N ASP A 217 -21.13 -1.30 22.68
CA ASP A 217 -20.37 -2.46 22.20
C ASP A 217 -18.88 -2.29 22.55
N SER A 218 -18.12 -3.39 22.60
CA SER A 218 -16.71 -3.34 22.96
C SER A 218 -15.92 -4.54 22.45
N THR A 219 -14.61 -4.36 22.29
CA THR A 219 -13.71 -5.46 21.91
C THR A 219 -12.31 -5.31 22.49
N THR A 220 -11.65 -6.43 22.75
CA THR A 220 -10.24 -6.52 23.17
C THR A 220 -9.31 -6.90 22.03
N SER A 221 -9.82 -7.31 20.87
CA SER A 221 -9.03 -7.75 19.73
C SER A 221 -8.02 -6.69 19.29
N LYS A 222 -6.84 -7.13 18.85
CA LYS A 222 -5.85 -6.27 18.20
C LYS A 222 -6.45 -5.69 16.91
N TYR A 223 -6.35 -4.37 16.73
CA TYR A 223 -7.06 -3.64 15.65
C TYR A 223 -8.58 -3.91 15.61
N GLY A 224 -9.16 -4.29 16.76
CA GLY A 224 -10.56 -4.65 16.88
C GLY A 224 -11.49 -3.47 16.63
N LEU A 225 -12.65 -3.78 16.05
CA LEU A 225 -13.76 -2.88 15.78
C LEU A 225 -14.87 -3.12 16.82
N ALA A 226 -15.42 -2.03 17.36
CA ALA A 226 -16.69 -2.04 18.08
C ALA A 226 -17.71 -1.18 17.34
N GLN A 227 -18.98 -1.57 17.35
CA GLN A 227 -20.04 -0.91 16.59
C GLN A 227 -21.38 -0.85 17.32
N VAL A 228 -22.08 0.26 17.18
CA VAL A 228 -23.41 0.48 17.77
C VAL A 228 -24.35 1.06 16.73
N SER A 229 -25.61 0.66 16.79
CA SER A 229 -26.69 1.29 16.03
C SER A 229 -27.99 1.28 16.81
N THR A 230 -28.82 2.29 16.60
CA THR A 230 -30.15 2.39 17.18
C THR A 230 -31.05 3.31 16.35
N TYR A 231 -32.33 3.34 16.69
CA TYR A 231 -33.32 4.25 16.13
C TYR A 231 -33.83 5.13 17.27
N LEU A 232 -33.94 6.43 17.02
CA LEU A 232 -34.36 7.44 17.99
C LEU A 232 -35.64 8.10 17.51
N ASP A 233 -36.56 8.31 18.44
CA ASP A 233 -37.86 8.97 18.26
C ASP A 233 -37.87 10.38 18.87
#